data_AF-A0A924UAW7-F1
#
_entry.id   AF-A0A924UAW7-F1
#
_cell.length_a   1.000
_cell.length_b   1.000
_cell.length_c   1.000
_cell.angle_alpha   90.00
_cell.angle_beta   90.00
_cell.angle_gamma   90.00
#
_symmetry.space_group_name_H-M   'P 1'
#
loop_
_entity.id
_entity.type
_entity.pdbx_description
1 polymer ?
#
loop_
_entity_poly.entity_id
_entity_poly.type
_entity_poly.pdbx_seq_one_letter_code
_entity_poly.pdbx_strand_id
1 'polypeptide(L)'
;LRTSPRWLSVCDIQQPRTGLEVKFSYAWLAAMVLSGIPTASDRVYTDALAYDPALAAFAAKITASADPAVTDMQAVGEVTLIDGSTLPFAHDLSARLSTTVLESSLRAKANGMLGAEAGQVWQLGADLDHHMANDLGTALRAS
;
A
#
# COMPACT_ATOMS: atom_id res chain seq x y z
N LEU A 1 -14.72 7.08 1.12
CA LEU A 1 -13.54 6.97 0.22
C LEU A 1 -14.04 6.95 -1.22
N ARG A 2 -13.50 7.80 -2.08
CA ARG A 2 -13.81 7.87 -3.51
C ARG A 2 -12.56 7.52 -4.32
N THR A 3 -12.74 6.72 -5.37
CA THR A 3 -11.68 6.31 -6.30
C THR A 3 -12.24 6.21 -7.73
N SER A 4 -11.35 6.00 -8.70
CA SER A 4 -11.73 5.75 -10.09
C SER A 4 -12.73 4.58 -10.19
N PRO A 5 -13.82 4.69 -10.97
CA PRO A 5 -14.78 3.61 -11.15
C PRO A 5 -14.14 2.28 -11.58
N ARG A 6 -13.02 2.36 -12.31
CA ARG A 6 -12.24 1.19 -12.75
C ARG A 6 -11.81 0.32 -11.57
N TRP A 7 -11.36 0.91 -10.48
CA TRP A 7 -10.79 0.15 -9.36
C TRP A 7 -11.83 -0.55 -8.49
N LEU A 8 -13.07 -0.08 -8.45
CA LEU A 8 -14.10 -0.77 -7.68
C LEU A 8 -14.45 -2.15 -8.26
N SER A 9 -14.27 -2.34 -9.57
CA SER A 9 -14.42 -3.67 -10.18
C SER A 9 -13.37 -4.69 -9.72
N VAL A 10 -12.28 -4.23 -9.10
CA VAL A 10 -11.12 -5.04 -8.69
C VAL A 10 -10.99 -5.10 -7.17
N CYS A 11 -11.16 -3.98 -6.49
CA CYS A 11 -10.75 -3.78 -5.09
C CYS A 11 -11.93 -3.51 -4.13
N ASP A 12 -13.16 -3.85 -4.52
CA ASP A 12 -14.37 -3.58 -3.74
C ASP A 12 -15.04 -4.85 -3.17
N ILE A 13 -14.26 -5.84 -2.76
CA ILE A 13 -14.80 -7.03 -2.09
C ILE A 13 -15.40 -6.61 -0.73
N GLN A 14 -16.73 -6.66 -0.60
CA GLN A 14 -17.43 -6.19 0.61
C GLN A 14 -17.30 -7.15 1.80
N GLN A 15 -17.34 -8.45 1.52
CA GLN A 15 -17.33 -9.52 2.54
C GLN A 15 -16.22 -10.52 2.21
N PRO A 16 -14.96 -10.17 2.46
CA PRO A 16 -13.84 -11.07 2.22
C PRO A 16 -13.91 -12.26 3.18
N ARG A 17 -13.50 -13.44 2.69
CA ARG A 17 -13.49 -14.72 3.41
C ARG A 17 -12.09 -15.32 3.50
N THR A 18 -11.12 -14.72 2.81
CA THR A 18 -9.71 -15.11 2.84
C THR A 18 -8.83 -13.88 3.02
N GLY A 19 -7.59 -14.09 3.47
CA GLY A 19 -6.62 -13.01 3.60
C GLY A 19 -6.32 -12.33 2.25
N LEU A 20 -6.34 -13.10 1.16
CA LEU A 20 -6.16 -12.55 -0.18
C LEU A 20 -7.35 -11.68 -0.60
N GLU A 21 -8.59 -12.11 -0.33
CA GLU A 21 -9.78 -11.28 -0.59
C GLU A 21 -9.74 -9.96 0.22
N VAL A 22 -9.21 -9.97 1.45
CA VAL A 22 -8.99 -8.74 2.25
C VAL A 22 -8.07 -7.74 1.53
N LYS A 23 -7.03 -8.22 0.83
CA LYS A 23 -6.11 -7.37 0.05
C LYS A 23 -6.80 -6.65 -1.12
N PHE A 24 -7.98 -7.11 -1.52
CA PHE A 24 -8.82 -6.51 -2.57
C PHE A 24 -10.13 -5.93 -2.01
N SER A 25 -10.10 -5.44 -0.77
CA SER A 25 -11.24 -4.78 -0.13
C SER A 25 -10.85 -3.41 0.42
N TYR A 26 -11.29 -2.34 -0.23
CA TYR A 26 -11.01 -0.97 0.24
C TYR A 26 -11.47 -0.71 1.67
N ALA A 27 -12.67 -1.18 2.03
CA ALA A 27 -13.23 -1.00 3.37
C ALA A 27 -12.34 -1.65 4.44
N TRP A 28 -11.89 -2.88 4.19
CA TRP A 28 -11.02 -3.61 5.11
C TRP A 28 -9.61 -3.02 5.16
N LEU A 29 -9.02 -2.66 4.02
CA LEU A 29 -7.69 -2.03 3.98
C LEU A 29 -7.68 -0.69 4.74
N ALA A 30 -8.73 0.12 4.60
CA ALA A 30 -8.86 1.36 5.35
C ALA A 30 -9.05 1.08 6.87
N ALA A 31 -9.85 0.07 7.24
CA ALA A 31 -10.00 -0.34 8.64
C ALA A 31 -8.68 -0.84 9.24
N MET A 32 -7.89 -1.59 8.48
CA MET A 32 -6.56 -2.05 8.88
C MET A 32 -5.63 -0.88 9.19
N VAL A 33 -5.52 0.09 8.27
CA VAL A 33 -4.67 1.27 8.45
C VAL A 33 -5.09 2.06 9.70
N LEU A 34 -6.39 2.32 9.86
CA LEU A 34 -6.92 3.05 11.00
C LEU A 34 -6.77 2.29 12.33
N SER A 35 -6.63 0.97 12.28
CA SER A 35 -6.37 0.10 13.44
C SER A 35 -4.88 -0.17 13.68
N GLY A 36 -3.98 0.43 12.90
CA GLY A 36 -2.53 0.24 13.02
C GLY A 36 -2.01 -1.09 12.46
N ILE A 37 -2.79 -1.81 11.65
CA ILE A 37 -2.38 -3.05 11.01
C ILE A 37 -1.61 -2.72 9.72
N PRO A 38 -0.35 -3.19 9.54
CA PRO A 38 0.51 -2.77 8.45
C PRO A 38 0.13 -3.45 7.12
N THR A 39 -0.65 -2.76 6.28
CA THR A 39 -1.11 -3.25 4.97
C THR A 39 0.02 -3.54 3.96
N ALA A 40 1.22 -3.01 4.19
CA ALA A 40 2.40 -3.30 3.37
C ALA A 40 3.06 -4.66 3.66
N SER A 41 2.71 -5.31 4.77
CA SER A 41 3.29 -6.60 5.16
C SER A 41 2.41 -7.74 4.68
N ASP A 42 2.88 -8.56 3.73
CA ASP A 42 2.09 -9.70 3.24
C ASP A 42 1.69 -10.70 4.34
N ARG A 43 2.45 -10.75 5.44
CA ARG A 43 2.20 -11.64 6.59
C ARG A 43 0.88 -11.36 7.33
N VAL A 44 0.28 -10.16 7.16
CA VAL A 44 -0.97 -9.83 7.86
C VAL A 44 -2.20 -10.41 7.17
N TYR A 45 -2.12 -10.70 5.86
CA TYR A 45 -3.22 -11.20 5.05
C TYR A 45 -3.42 -12.70 5.25
N THR A 46 -3.83 -13.07 6.47
CA THR A 46 -4.20 -14.44 6.84
C THR A 46 -5.72 -14.63 6.71
N ASP A 47 -6.18 -15.86 6.51
CA ASP A 47 -7.62 -16.14 6.49
C ASP A 47 -8.27 -15.82 7.84
N ALA A 48 -7.55 -16.00 8.95
CA ALA A 48 -8.02 -15.62 10.27
C ALA A 48 -8.34 -14.12 10.37
N LEU A 49 -7.60 -13.24 9.68
CA LEU A 49 -7.88 -11.81 9.63
C LEU A 49 -9.26 -11.54 9.03
N ALA A 50 -9.67 -12.26 7.97
CA ALA A 50 -10.97 -12.11 7.33
C ALA A 50 -12.16 -12.49 8.26
N TYR A 51 -11.87 -13.18 9.37
CA TYR A 51 -12.86 -13.55 10.38
C TYR A 51 -12.75 -12.73 11.68
N ASP A 52 -11.89 -11.70 11.73
CA ASP A 52 -11.80 -10.81 12.88
C ASP A 52 -13.08 -9.96 13.02
N PRO A 53 -13.87 -10.15 14.09
CA PRO A 53 -15.15 -9.45 14.24
C PRO A 53 -14.99 -7.96 14.53
N ALA A 54 -13.90 -7.54 15.17
CA ALA A 54 -13.64 -6.14 15.45
C ALA A 54 -13.26 -5.39 14.17
N LEU A 55 -12.41 -6.01 13.35
CA LEU A 55 -12.02 -5.46 12.05
C LEU A 55 -13.20 -5.41 11.08
N ALA A 56 -14.01 -6.47 11.02
CA ALA A 56 -15.22 -6.51 10.20
C ALA A 56 -16.22 -5.41 10.62
N ALA A 57 -16.45 -5.23 11.93
CA ALA A 57 -17.33 -4.18 12.45
C ALA A 57 -16.81 -2.78 12.14
N PHE A 58 -15.49 -2.57 12.07
CA PHE A 58 -14.92 -1.29 11.68
C PHE A 58 -14.98 -1.06 10.17
N ALA A 59 -14.66 -2.09 9.36
CA ALA A 59 -14.78 -2.05 7.91
C ALA A 59 -16.21 -1.70 7.47
N ALA A 60 -17.23 -2.18 8.18
CA ALA A 60 -18.64 -1.86 7.92
C ALA A 60 -18.99 -0.37 8.05
N LYS A 61 -18.13 0.45 8.68
CA LYS A 61 -18.31 1.91 8.77
C LYS A 61 -17.69 2.67 7.58
N ILE A 62 -17.03 1.97 6.67
CA ILE A 62 -16.25 2.57 5.59
C ILE A 62 -16.96 2.30 4.26
N THR A 63 -17.30 3.38 3.57
CA THR A 63 -17.89 3.31 2.22
C THR A 63 -16.84 3.69 1.19
N ALA A 64 -16.57 2.78 0.25
CA ALA A 64 -15.87 3.07 -1.00
C ALA A 64 -16.90 3.35 -2.11
N SER A 65 -16.68 4.37 -2.93
CA SER A 65 -17.61 4.73 -4.00
C SER A 65 -16.89 5.25 -5.25
N ALA A 66 -17.55 5.11 -6.40
CA ALA A 66 -17.00 5.51 -7.68
C ALA A 66 -17.09 7.03 -7.82
N ASP A 67 -16.04 7.64 -8.35
CA ASP A 67 -16.06 9.06 -8.74
C ASP A 67 -15.30 9.23 -10.07
N PRO A 68 -15.99 9.50 -11.20
CA PRO A 68 -15.36 9.69 -12.50
C PRO A 68 -14.38 10.86 -12.57
N ALA A 69 -14.42 11.79 -11.61
CA ALA A 69 -13.45 12.89 -11.52
C ALA A 69 -12.13 12.47 -10.85
N VAL A 70 -12.09 11.30 -10.19
CA VAL A 70 -10.90 10.78 -9.53
C VAL A 70 -10.14 9.88 -10.50
N THR A 71 -8.86 10.19 -10.74
CA THR A 71 -8.03 9.41 -11.66
C THR A 71 -7.62 8.06 -11.08
N ASP A 72 -7.11 7.18 -11.94
CA ASP A 72 -6.60 5.86 -11.53
C ASP A 72 -5.46 5.94 -10.48
N MET A 73 -4.80 7.09 -10.33
CA MET A 73 -3.71 7.29 -9.37
C MET A 73 -4.16 8.02 -8.10
N GLN A 74 -5.45 8.31 -7.95
CA GLN A 74 -5.97 9.15 -6.87
C GLN A 74 -6.96 8.42 -5.96
N ALA A 75 -7.00 8.89 -4.72
CA ALA A 75 -7.98 8.53 -3.72
C ALA A 75 -8.33 9.77 -2.89
N VAL A 76 -9.62 10.05 -2.71
CA VAL A 76 -10.08 11.20 -1.94
C VAL A 76 -11.21 10.80 -1.00
N GLY A 77 -11.43 11.55 0.07
CA GLY A 77 -12.53 11.25 0.97
C GLY A 77 -12.50 12.09 2.22
N GLU A 78 -13.23 11.61 3.22
CA GLU A 78 -13.34 12.25 4.51
C GLU A 78 -13.55 11.21 5.59
N VAL A 79 -13.19 11.57 6.82
CA VAL A 79 -13.42 10.79 8.04
C VAL A 79 -14.26 11.63 8.98
N THR A 80 -15.43 11.13 9.38
CA THR A 80 -16.25 11.75 10.42
C THR A 80 -15.84 11.19 11.78
N LEU A 81 -15.45 12.07 12.69
CA LEU A 81 -15.08 11.74 14.07
C LEU A 81 -16.31 11.65 14.97
N ILE A 82 -16.13 11.10 16.17
CA ILE A 82 -17.20 10.90 17.16
C ILE A 82 -17.82 12.22 17.62
N ASP A 83 -17.03 13.29 17.64
CA ASP A 83 -17.49 14.65 17.98
C ASP A 83 -18.27 15.33 16.84
N GLY A 84 -18.45 14.63 15.70
CA GLY A 84 -19.15 15.12 14.52
C GLY A 84 -18.27 15.95 13.57
N SER A 85 -17.01 16.22 13.91
CA SER A 85 -16.09 16.90 13.00
C SER A 85 -15.69 15.99 11.83
N THR A 86 -15.35 16.62 10.71
CA THR A 86 -14.98 15.90 9.48
C THR A 86 -13.56 16.28 9.07
N LEU A 87 -12.73 15.27 8.83
CA LEU A 87 -11.36 15.41 8.35
C LEU A 87 -11.28 15.00 6.88
N PRO A 88 -11.10 15.93 5.93
CA PRO A 88 -10.91 15.57 4.53
C PRO A 88 -9.51 14.97 4.30
N PHE A 89 -9.39 14.10 3.32
CA PHE A 89 -8.12 13.59 2.83
C PHE A 89 -8.10 13.46 1.31
N ALA A 90 -6.90 13.56 0.75
CA ALA A 90 -6.63 13.31 -0.66
C ALA A 90 -5.22 12.73 -0.79
N HIS A 91 -5.06 11.78 -1.71
CA HIS A 91 -3.79 11.21 -2.08
C HIS A 91 -3.71 11.03 -3.58
N ASP A 92 -2.53 11.30 -4.13
CA ASP A 92 -2.22 11.16 -5.55
C ASP A 92 -0.87 10.45 -5.70
N LEU A 93 -0.89 9.22 -6.20
CA LEU A 93 0.29 8.40 -6.43
C LEU A 93 1.17 8.95 -7.56
N SER A 94 0.64 9.81 -8.43
CA SER A 94 1.40 10.46 -9.50
C SER A 94 2.11 11.74 -9.03
N ALA A 95 1.79 12.23 -7.82
CA ALA A 95 2.48 13.37 -7.24
C ALA A 95 3.96 13.03 -7.06
N ARG A 96 4.83 13.93 -7.52
CA ARG A 96 6.28 13.75 -7.40
C ARG A 96 6.67 13.71 -5.92
N LEU A 97 7.25 12.60 -5.51
CA LEU A 97 7.89 12.47 -4.22
C LEU A 97 9.26 13.15 -4.25
N SER A 98 9.69 13.70 -3.11
CA SER A 98 11.07 14.18 -2.99
C SER A 98 12.04 13.01 -3.08
N THR A 99 13.26 13.29 -3.56
CA THR A 99 14.33 12.28 -3.65
C THR A 99 14.63 11.64 -2.30
N THR A 100 14.59 12.42 -1.21
CA THR A 100 14.80 11.92 0.16
C THR A 100 13.72 10.93 0.61
N VAL A 101 12.45 11.19 0.30
CA VAL A 101 11.34 10.29 0.63
C VAL A 101 11.42 9.01 -0.21
N LEU A 102 11.74 9.15 -1.50
CA LEU A 102 11.96 8.02 -2.40
C LEU A 102 13.11 7.13 -1.92
N GLU A 103 14.27 7.72 -1.62
CA GLU A 103 15.44 7.01 -1.11
C GLU A 103 15.12 6.25 0.17
N SER A 104 14.52 6.92 1.16
CA SER A 104 14.16 6.29 2.42
C SER A 104 13.21 5.11 2.23
N SER A 105 12.20 5.27 1.36
CA SER A 105 11.22 4.24 1.06
C SER A 105 11.83 3.04 0.32
N LEU A 106 12.71 3.30 -0.66
CA LEU A 106 13.39 2.25 -1.41
C LEU A 106 14.38 1.48 -0.54
N ARG A 107 15.13 2.16 0.33
CA ARG A 107 16.01 1.51 1.32
C ARG A 107 15.21 0.64 2.29
N ALA A 108 14.08 1.12 2.80
CA ALA A 108 13.23 0.34 3.68
C ALA A 108 12.71 -0.93 2.98
N LYS A 109 12.30 -0.82 1.72
CA LYS A 109 11.86 -1.97 0.90
C LYS A 109 13.00 -2.96 0.64
N ALA A 110 14.18 -2.46 0.25
CA ALA A 110 15.36 -3.30 0.02
C ALA A 110 15.72 -4.08 1.29
N ASN A 111 15.76 -3.42 2.46
CA ASN A 111 15.99 -4.10 3.74
C ASN A 111 14.93 -5.16 4.05
N GLY A 112 13.65 -4.84 3.82
CA GLY A 112 12.55 -5.77 4.08
C GLY A 112 12.57 -7.02 3.18
N MET A 113 13.08 -6.90 1.95
CA MET A 113 13.12 -8.01 0.98
C MET A 113 14.44 -8.77 0.99
N LEU A 114 15.57 -8.08 1.13
CA LEU A 114 16.92 -8.62 0.93
C LEU A 114 17.72 -8.76 2.24
N GLY A 115 17.23 -8.18 3.35
CA GLY A 115 17.93 -8.24 4.63
C GLY A 115 19.35 -7.69 4.54
N ALA A 116 20.35 -8.50 4.89
CA ALA A 116 21.75 -8.10 4.95
C ALA A 116 22.34 -7.64 3.60
N GLU A 117 21.81 -8.15 2.48
CA GLU A 117 22.28 -7.83 1.12
C GLU A 117 21.79 -6.46 0.62
N ALA A 118 20.82 -5.85 1.29
CA ALA A 118 20.19 -4.61 0.84
C ALA A 118 21.17 -3.45 0.66
N GLY A 119 22.21 -3.37 1.51
CA GLY A 119 23.23 -2.33 1.43
C GLY A 119 24.09 -2.43 0.17
N GLN A 120 24.46 -3.65 -0.23
CA GLN A 120 25.27 -3.90 -1.43
C GLN A 120 24.48 -3.58 -2.69
N VAL A 121 23.23 -4.02 -2.77
CA VAL A 121 22.33 -3.71 -3.90
C VAL A 121 22.09 -2.21 -4.01
N TRP A 122 21.95 -1.52 -2.88
CA TRP A 122 21.80 -0.06 -2.87
C TRP A 122 23.02 0.67 -3.44
N GLN A 123 24.23 0.27 -3.04
CA GLN A 123 25.46 0.86 -3.55
C GLN A 123 25.63 0.66 -5.06
N LEU A 124 25.30 -0.54 -5.54
CA LEU A 124 25.32 -0.88 -6.95
C LEU A 124 24.35 0.00 -7.76
N GLY A 125 23.18 0.30 -7.18
CA GLY A 125 22.18 1.21 -7.73
C GLY A 125 22.60 2.69 -7.75
N ALA A 126 23.48 3.12 -6.83
CA ALA A 126 23.95 4.50 -6.74
C ALA A 126 24.99 4.85 -7.82
N ASP A 127 25.61 3.84 -8.45
CA ASP A 127 26.65 4.00 -9.46
C ASP A 127 26.24 3.39 -10.83
N LEU A 128 24.93 3.33 -11.10
CA LEU A 128 24.38 2.69 -12.30
C LEU A 128 24.93 3.25 -13.61
N ASP A 129 25.27 4.54 -13.66
CA ASP A 129 25.81 5.20 -14.86
C ASP A 129 27.19 4.66 -15.25
N HIS A 130 27.90 3.98 -14.34
CA HIS A 130 29.24 3.42 -14.55
C HIS A 130 29.26 1.89 -14.64
N HIS A 131 28.10 1.22 -14.59
CA HIS A 131 27.99 -0.23 -14.67
C HIS A 131 27.19 -0.68 -15.89
N MET A 132 27.73 -1.65 -16.64
CA MET A 132 26.93 -2.32 -17.67
C MET A 132 25.92 -3.26 -17.00
N ALA A 133 24.77 -3.50 -17.65
CA ALA A 133 23.76 -4.41 -17.13
C ALA A 133 24.30 -5.82 -16.79
N ASN A 134 25.32 -6.29 -17.52
CA ASN A 134 25.96 -7.57 -17.27
C ASN A 134 26.85 -7.57 -15.99
N ASP A 135 27.47 -6.44 -15.68
CA ASP A 135 28.28 -6.28 -14.47
C ASP A 135 27.37 -6.32 -13.23
N LEU A 136 26.22 -5.64 -13.31
CA LEU A 136 25.18 -5.69 -12.28
C LEU A 136 24.68 -7.12 -12.05
N GLY A 137 24.39 -7.85 -13.14
CA GLY A 137 23.95 -9.24 -13.06
C GLY A 137 25.00 -10.20 -12.50
N THR A 138 26.29 -9.92 -12.71
CA THR A 138 27.37 -10.70 -12.11
C THR A 138 27.49 -10.42 -10.61
N ALA A 139 27.43 -9.15 -10.19
CA ALA A 139 27.48 -8.77 -8.78
C ALA A 139 26.33 -9.36 -7.96
N LEU A 140 25.10 -9.36 -8.50
CA LEU A 140 23.91 -9.92 -7.84
C LEU A 140 23.90 -11.45 -7.71
N ARG A 141 24.72 -12.16 -8.49
CA ARG A 141 24.87 -13.62 -8.39
C ARG A 141 25.96 -14.05 -7.40
N ALA A 142 26.80 -13.10 -6.98
CA ALA A 142 27.93 -13.34 -6.08
C ALA A 142 27.63 -12.98 -4.62
N SER A 143 26.54 -12.24 -4.37
CA SER A 143 25.91 -12.00 -3.07
C SER A 143 25.03 -13.17 -2.67
#